data_AF-A0A1Y3BR84-F1
#
_entry.id   AF-A0A1Y3BR84-F1
#
_cell.length_a   1.000
_cell.length_b   1.000
_cell.length_c   1.000
_cell.angle_alpha   90.00
_cell.angle_beta   90.00
_cell.angle_gamma   90.00
#
_symmetry.space_group_name_H-M   'P 1'
#
loop_
_entity.id
_entity.type
_entity.pdbx_description
1 polymer ?
#
loop_
_entity_poly.entity_id
_entity_poly.type
_entity_poly.pdbx_seq_one_letter_code
_entity_poly.pdbx_strand_id
1 'polypeptide(L)'
;DNNKQKSTTTTTTTTTDTKRASPSNYCDFCLGDSTENKKTQEAEDLVSCSDCGRSAHPSCLQFTPTMILSVKKYRWQCIECKSCGICGTSDN
;
A
#
# COMPACT_ATOMS: atom_id res chain seq x y z
N ASP A 1 23.49 25.72 12.56
CA ASP A 1 22.87 24.64 13.33
C ASP A 1 21.39 24.47 13.04
N ASN A 2 21.02 23.26 12.62
CA ASN A 2 19.78 22.53 12.87
C ASN A 2 18.43 23.27 12.84
N ASN A 3 17.61 22.97 11.83
CA ASN A 3 16.21 22.65 12.10
C ASN A 3 15.72 21.49 11.20
N LYS A 4 15.41 20.38 11.88
CA LYS A 4 14.93 19.10 11.36
C LYS A 4 13.47 18.97 11.81
N GLN A 5 12.54 19.04 10.87
CA GLN A 5 11.14 18.63 11.05
C GLN A 5 10.86 17.67 9.88
N LYS A 6 10.99 16.35 10.02
CA LYS A 6 10.29 15.36 10.86
C LYS A 6 8.77 15.33 10.62
N SER A 7 8.40 14.34 9.81
CA SER A 7 7.24 13.45 9.95
C SER A 7 5.86 14.11 10.00
N THR A 8 5.19 14.11 8.85
CA THR A 8 3.73 14.25 8.75
C THR A 8 3.06 12.93 9.18
N THR A 9 2.61 12.91 10.43
CA THR A 9 1.54 12.03 10.92
C THR A 9 0.20 12.66 10.54
N THR A 10 -0.67 11.92 9.85
CA THR A 10 -2.10 12.23 9.82
C THR A 10 -2.88 10.95 10.12
N THR A 11 -3.28 10.81 11.38
CA THR A 11 -4.37 9.95 11.82
C THR A 11 -5.63 10.83 11.85
N THR A 12 -6.64 10.54 11.02
CA THR A 12 -8.02 10.93 11.33
C THR A 12 -9.04 9.95 10.75
N THR A 13 -10.00 9.66 11.61
CA THR A 13 -11.14 8.74 11.61
C THR A 13 -12.27 9.06 10.60
N THR A 14 -12.89 7.99 10.09
CA THR A 14 -14.31 7.76 9.76
C THR A 14 -15.12 8.81 8.98
N THR A 15 -15.53 8.49 7.75
CA THR A 15 -16.91 8.66 7.24
C THR A 15 -17.11 7.91 5.93
N THR A 16 -18.24 7.23 5.84
CA THR A 16 -18.76 6.42 4.73
C THR A 16 -18.97 7.25 3.45
N ASP A 17 -18.20 6.99 2.41
CA ASP A 17 -18.66 7.04 1.01
C ASP A 17 -17.68 6.27 0.12
N THR A 18 -18.21 5.56 -0.86
CA THR A 18 -17.52 4.65 -1.77
C THR A 18 -16.55 5.38 -2.70
N LYS A 19 -15.45 5.93 -2.17
CA LYS A 19 -14.32 6.44 -2.96
C LYS A 19 -13.10 5.57 -2.75
N ARG A 20 -12.65 4.98 -3.85
CA ARG A 20 -11.35 4.30 -3.96
C ARG A 20 -10.28 5.22 -3.40
N ALA A 21 -9.55 4.75 -2.38
CA ALA A 21 -8.54 5.56 -1.74
C ALA A 21 -7.43 5.96 -2.72
N SER A 22 -6.90 7.17 -2.58
CA SER A 22 -5.79 7.64 -3.37
C SER A 22 -4.54 6.81 -3.06
N PRO A 23 -3.81 6.30 -4.07
CA PRO A 23 -2.61 5.51 -3.84
C PRO A 23 -1.50 6.38 -3.23
N SER A 24 -0.80 5.85 -2.23
CA SER A 24 0.41 6.45 -1.68
C SER A 24 1.56 6.38 -2.71
N ASN A 25 2.39 7.41 -2.75
CA ASN A 25 3.55 7.48 -3.64
C ASN A 25 4.82 6.86 -3.02
N TYR A 26 4.72 6.28 -1.82
CA TYR A 26 5.84 5.64 -1.13
C TYR A 26 5.44 4.28 -0.54
N CYS A 27 6.42 3.41 -0.38
CA CYS A 27 6.31 2.10 0.23
C CYS A 27 6.24 2.19 1.77
N ASP A 28 5.23 1.56 2.37
CA ASP A 28 5.02 1.57 3.83
C ASP A 28 6.14 0.83 4.62
N PHE A 29 6.88 -0.07 3.95
CA PHE A 29 7.92 -0.88 4.59
C PHE A 29 9.32 -0.25 4.50
N CYS A 30 9.68 0.28 3.33
CA CYS A 30 11.03 0.79 3.09
C CYS A 30 11.09 2.31 2.91
N LEU A 31 9.94 2.99 2.83
CA LEU A 31 9.82 4.44 2.59
C LEU A 31 10.49 4.91 1.28
N GLY A 32 10.70 4.01 0.32
CA GLY A 32 11.10 4.30 -1.06
C GLY A 32 9.90 4.52 -1.97
N ASP A 33 10.11 5.14 -3.12
CA ASP A 33 9.08 5.37 -4.14
C ASP A 33 9.16 4.33 -5.27
N SER A 34 8.46 4.53 -6.39
CA SER A 34 8.50 3.61 -7.53
C SER A 34 9.85 3.59 -8.28
N THR A 35 10.69 4.59 -8.07
CA THR A 35 12.01 4.71 -8.72
C THR A 35 13.12 4.07 -7.91
N GLU A 36 12.92 3.92 -6.59
CA GLU A 36 13.90 3.28 -5.71
C GLU A 36 13.22 2.51 -4.58
N ASN A 37 13.42 1.19 -4.58
CA ASN A 37 13.20 0.35 -3.41
C ASN A 37 14.44 0.34 -2.52
N LYS A 38 14.35 0.90 -1.32
CA LYS A 38 15.49 1.00 -0.38
C LYS A 38 16.03 -0.34 0.13
N LYS A 39 15.29 -1.44 -0.06
CA LYS A 39 15.71 -2.78 0.37
C LYS A 39 16.57 -3.48 -0.69
N THR A 40 16.24 -3.33 -1.97
CA THR A 40 16.97 -3.95 -3.09
C THR A 40 17.91 -2.97 -3.79
N GLN A 41 17.74 -1.67 -3.57
CA GLN A 41 18.40 -0.56 -4.28
C GLN A 41 18.11 -0.54 -5.79
N GLU A 42 16.93 -1.02 -6.19
CA GLU A 42 16.49 -1.06 -7.58
C GLU A 42 15.11 -0.39 -7.75
N ALA A 43 14.79 0.03 -8.97
CA ALA A 43 13.46 0.56 -9.29
C ALA A 43 12.42 -0.57 -9.29
N GLU A 44 11.32 -0.36 -8.57
CA GLU A 44 10.24 -1.34 -8.45
C GLU A 44 8.90 -0.61 -8.30
N ASP A 45 7.90 -1.01 -9.09
CA ASP A 45 6.55 -0.44 -9.00
C ASP A 45 5.92 -0.69 -7.62
N LEU A 46 5.10 0.27 -7.19
CA LEU A 46 4.29 0.13 -5.98
C LEU A 46 2.94 -0.54 -6.27
N VAL A 47 2.49 -1.37 -5.34
CA VAL A 47 1.13 -1.92 -5.30
C VAL A 47 0.35 -1.20 -4.20
N SER A 48 -0.77 -0.60 -4.56
CA SER A 48 -1.59 0.20 -3.65
C SER A 48 -2.90 -0.48 -3.29
N CYS A 49 -3.24 -0.47 -2.00
CA CYS A 49 -4.52 -0.98 -1.52
C CYS A 49 -5.65 -0.11 -2.05
N SER A 50 -6.67 -0.75 -2.61
CA SER A 50 -7.81 -0.02 -3.20
C SER A 50 -8.71 0.67 -2.17
N ASP A 51 -8.60 0.31 -0.88
CA ASP A 51 -9.52 0.77 0.17
C ASP A 51 -8.86 1.77 1.13
N CYS A 52 -7.60 1.57 1.50
CA CYS A 52 -6.86 2.50 2.37
C CYS A 52 -5.75 3.29 1.65
N GLY A 53 -5.44 2.97 0.39
CA GLY A 53 -4.46 3.70 -0.41
C GLY A 53 -3.00 3.43 -0.05
N ARG A 54 -2.71 2.68 1.03
CA ARG A 54 -1.33 2.33 1.40
C ARG A 54 -0.66 1.56 0.27
N SER A 55 0.58 1.91 0.01
CA SER A 55 1.38 1.35 -1.09
C SER A 55 2.59 0.61 -0.56
N ALA A 56 3.00 -0.44 -1.24
CA ALA A 56 4.22 -1.18 -0.93
C ALA A 56 4.81 -1.84 -2.17
N HIS A 57 6.12 -2.02 -2.18
CA HIS A 57 6.81 -2.81 -3.19
C HIS A 57 6.45 -4.30 -3.05
N PRO A 58 6.21 -5.04 -4.15
CA PRO A 58 5.99 -6.48 -4.10
C PRO A 58 7.09 -7.26 -3.38
N SER A 59 8.37 -6.90 -3.56
CA SER A 59 9.49 -7.52 -2.86
C SER A 59 9.51 -7.20 -1.36
N CYS A 60 9.05 -6.00 -0.96
CA CYS A 60 8.84 -5.65 0.45
C CYS A 60 7.71 -6.46 1.08
N LEU A 61 6.66 -6.74 0.32
CA LEU A 61 5.55 -7.63 0.70
C LEU A 61 5.90 -9.13 0.61
N GLN A 62 7.09 -9.48 0.11
CA GLN A 62 7.53 -10.86 -0.13
C GLN A 62 6.60 -11.63 -1.07
N PHE A 63 6.03 -10.95 -2.06
CA PHE A 63 5.18 -11.59 -3.06
C PHE A 63 5.98 -12.48 -4.01
N THR A 64 5.42 -13.64 -4.32
CA THR A 64 5.92 -14.48 -5.40
C THR A 64 5.56 -13.89 -6.76
N PRO A 65 6.27 -14.20 -7.85
CA PRO A 65 5.95 -13.69 -9.19
C PRO A 65 4.47 -13.90 -9.59
N THR A 66 3.88 -15.03 -9.20
CA THR A 66 2.45 -15.33 -9.44
C THR A 66 1.50 -14.39 -8.70
N MET A 67 1.85 -14.00 -7.45
CA MET A 67 1.07 -13.03 -6.69
C MET A 67 1.17 -11.63 -7.31
N ILE A 68 2.35 -11.24 -7.80
CA ILE A 68 2.58 -9.96 -8.48
C ILE A 68 1.65 -9.81 -9.70
N LEU A 69 1.53 -10.85 -10.52
CA LEU A 69 0.62 -10.85 -11.67
C LEU A 69 -0.84 -10.68 -11.25
N SER A 70 -1.22 -11.33 -10.15
CA SER A 70 -2.59 -11.28 -9.64
C SER A 70 -2.96 -9.90 -9.12
N VAL A 71 -2.06 -9.23 -8.38
CA VAL A 71 -2.31 -7.89 -7.83
C VAL A 71 -2.29 -6.78 -8.88
N LYS A 72 -1.59 -7.00 -10.01
CA LYS A 72 -1.68 -6.11 -11.19
C LYS A 72 -3.00 -6.31 -11.97
N LYS A 73 -3.56 -7.52 -11.96
CA LYS A 73 -4.77 -7.86 -12.72
C LYS A 73 -6.08 -7.53 -11.98
N TYR A 74 -6.09 -7.66 -10.66
CA TYR A 74 -7.32 -7.53 -9.85
C TYR A 74 -7.20 -6.43 -8.79
N ARG A 75 -8.36 -6.02 -8.26
CA ARG A 75 -8.46 -5.05 -7.16
C ARG A 75 -7.81 -5.61 -5.89
N TRP A 76 -6.55 -5.26 -5.64
CA TRP A 76 -5.83 -5.71 -4.45
C TRP A 76 -6.23 -4.93 -3.19
N GLN A 77 -6.34 -5.66 -2.08
CA GLN A 77 -6.57 -5.15 -0.72
C GLN A 77 -5.36 -5.54 0.14
N CYS A 78 -4.88 -4.61 0.97
CA CYS A 78 -3.85 -4.95 1.95
C CYS A 78 -4.41 -5.89 3.02
N ILE A 79 -3.52 -6.48 3.82
CA ILE A 79 -3.88 -7.48 4.84
C ILE A 79 -4.94 -6.93 5.81
N GLU A 80 -4.79 -5.67 6.21
CA GLU A 80 -5.71 -4.97 7.12
C GLU A 80 -7.07 -4.62 6.49
N CYS A 81 -7.15 -4.54 5.17
CA CYS A 81 -8.39 -4.19 4.46
C CYS A 81 -9.04 -5.39 3.77
N LYS A 82 -8.48 -6.59 3.92
CA LYS A 82 -8.96 -7.77 3.21
C LYS A 82 -10.40 -8.06 3.62
N SER A 83 -11.31 -7.97 2.65
CA SER A 83 -12.72 -8.34 2.81
C SER A 83 -12.99 -9.69 2.15
N CYS A 84 -14.00 -10.40 2.62
CA CYS A 84 -14.45 -11.63 1.97
C CYS A 84 -14.89 -11.35 0.52
N GLY A 85 -14.32 -12.06 -0.45
CA GLY A 85 -14.68 -11.89 -1.87
C GLY A 85 -16.10 -12.35 -2.24
N ILE A 86 -16.80 -13.02 -1.31
CA ILE A 86 -18.17 -13.53 -1.52
C ILE A 86 -19.20 -12.58 -0.89
N CYS A 87 -18.99 -12.17 0.36
CA CYS A 87 -19.96 -11.35 1.10
C CYS A 87 -19.52 -9.89 1.28
N GLY A 88 -18.30 -9.52 0.90
CA GLY A 88 -17.80 -8.14 0.96
C GLY A 88 -17.54 -7.59 2.36
N THR A 89 -17.78 -8.38 3.41
CA THR A 89 -17.54 -7.99 4.80
C THR A 89 -16.09 -8.29 5.21
N SER A 90 -15.50 -7.41 6.00
CA SER A 90 -14.16 -7.54 6.59
C SER A 90 -14.25 -7.83 8.09
N ASP A 91 -15.03 -8.87 8.45
CA ASP A 91 -15.21 -9.26 9.86
C ASP A 91 -14.03 -10.16 10.28
N ASN A 92 -13.40 -9.81 11.40
CA ASN A 92 -12.24 -10.49 11.99
C ASN A 92 -12.65 -11.69 12.85
#